data_AF-A0A1H6RV91-F1
#
_entry.id   AF-A0A1H6RV91-F1
#
_cell.length_a   1.000
_cell.length_b   1.000
_cell.length_c   1.000
_cell.angle_alpha   90.00
_cell.angle_beta   90.00
_cell.angle_gamma   90.00
#
_symmetry.space_group_name_H-M   'P 1'
#
loop_
_entity.id
_entity.type
_entity.pdbx_description
1 polymer ?
#
loop_
_entity_poly.entity_id
_entity_poly.type
_entity_poly.pdbx_seq_one_letter_code
_entity_poly.pdbx_strand_id
1 'polypeptide(L)' 'MSELVCGCCGRWRVSVERIAGRYVYRLVHRYPGRFGGGKDVLGEVGSVTELAELLLRRTPVSLADLREAA' A
#
# COMPACT_ATOMS: atom_id res chain seq x y z
N MET A 1 -10.51 -5.26 7.33
CA MET A 1 -9.24 -4.74 6.78
C MET A 1 -9.51 -4.41 5.34
N SER A 2 -9.34 -3.16 4.93
CA SER A 2 -9.50 -2.78 3.52
C SER A 2 -8.13 -2.83 2.85
N GLU A 3 -8.08 -3.21 1.58
CA GLU A 3 -6.85 -3.18 0.80
C GLU A 3 -7.05 -2.29 -0.42
N LEU A 4 -6.09 -1.39 -0.65
CA LEU A 4 -5.97 -0.62 -1.88
C LEU A 4 -4.82 -1.19 -2.69
N VAL A 5 -4.96 -1.23 -4.01
CA VAL A 5 -3.94 -1.74 -4.93
C VAL A 5 -3.73 -0.74 -6.07
N CYS A 6 -2.51 -0.65 -6.58
CA CYS A 6 -2.29 0.17 -7.76
C CYS A 6 -3.04 -0.41 -8.97
N GLY A 7 -3.75 0.47 -9.70
CA GLY A 7 -4.55 0.08 -10.86
C GLY A 7 -3.75 -0.40 -12.07
N CYS A 8 -2.43 -0.19 -12.09
CA CYS A 8 -1.57 -0.54 -13.23
C CYS A 8 -1.11 -2.00 -13.23
N CYS A 9 -0.73 -2.56 -12.07
CA CYS A 9 -0.18 -3.93 -11.99
C CYS A 9 -0.47 -4.65 -10.67
N GLY A 10 -1.12 -4.01 -9.71
CA GLY A 10 -1.43 -4.57 -8.40
C GLY A 10 -0.23 -4.95 -7.51
N ARG A 11 0.99 -4.50 -7.87
CA ARG A 11 2.22 -4.77 -7.11
C ARG A 11 2.32 -3.91 -5.85
N TRP A 12 1.92 -2.65 -5.93
CA TRP A 12 1.87 -1.75 -4.79
C TRP A 12 0.51 -1.89 -4.13
N ARG A 13 0.52 -2.19 -2.84
CA ARG A 13 -0.70 -2.38 -2.05
C ARG A 13 -0.63 -1.58 -0.77
N VAL A 14 -1.77 -1.06 -0.33
CA VAL A 14 -1.91 -0.39 0.95
C VAL A 14 -2.96 -1.13 1.75
N SER A 15 -2.56 -1.76 2.84
CA SER A 15 -3.50 -2.31 3.81
C SER A 15 -3.94 -1.20 4.76
N VAL A 16 -5.25 -1.10 4.98
CA VAL A 16 -5.87 -0.13 5.89
C VAL A 16 -6.47 -0.89 7.06
N GLU A 17 -5.93 -0.62 8.24
CA GLU A 17 -6.35 -1.21 9.50
C GLU A 17 -6.79 -0.11 10.48
N ARG A 18 -7.71 -0.46 11.39
CA ARG A 18 -8.09 0.42 12.50
C ARG A 18 -7.71 -0.26 13.81
N ILE A 19 -6.73 0.30 14.52
CA ILE A 19 -6.14 -0.26 15.74
C ILE A 19 -6.30 0.78 16.85
N ALA A 20 -6.94 0.39 17.96
CA ALA A 20 -7.20 1.28 19.11
C ALA A 20 -7.79 2.65 18.71
N GLY A 21 -8.73 2.65 17.76
CA GLY A 21 -9.39 3.86 17.27
C GLY A 21 -8.60 4.67 16.22
N ARG A 22 -7.34 4.33 15.95
CA ARG A 22 -6.47 5.00 14.97
C ARG A 22 -6.38 4.22 13.67
N TYR A 23 -6.20 4.92 12.56
CA TYR A 23 -5.92 4.29 11.27
C TYR A 23 -4.43 3.95 11.16
N VAL A 24 -4.13 2.82 10.53
CA VAL A 24 -2.78 2.41 10.16
C VAL A 24 -2.81 2.04 8.68
N TYR A 25 -1.95 2.70 7.92
CA TYR A 25 -1.78 2.48 6.49
C TYR A 25 -0.43 1.81 6.27
N ARG A 26 -0.43 0.56 5.79
CA ARG A 26 0.78 -0.22 5.53
C ARG A 26 1.02 -0.32 4.04
N LEU A 27 2.13 0.25 3.55
CA LEU A 27 2.55 0.12 2.16
C LEU A 27 3.34 -1.17 1.96
N VAL A 28 2.90 -1.98 1.00
CA VAL A 28 3.45 -3.29 0.68
C VAL A 28 3.80 -3.37 -0.80
N HIS A 29 4.97 -3.91 -1.11
CA HIS A 29 5.34 -4.34 -2.45
C HIS A 29 5.17 -5.85 -2.59
N ARG A 30 4.37 -6.28 -3.57
CA ARG A 30 4.15 -7.70 -3.89
C ARG A 30 4.96 -8.11 -5.11
N TYR A 31 5.83 -9.10 -4.91
CA TYR A 31 6.65 -9.64 -6.00
C TYR A 31 5.86 -10.64 -6.85
N PRO A 32 6.11 -10.71 -8.17
CA PRO A 32 5.47 -11.69 -9.04
C PRO A 32 5.77 -13.13 -8.61
N GLY A 33 4.75 -14.00 -8.63
CA GLY A 33 4.90 -15.42 -8.26
C GLY A 33 5.94 -16.17 -9.09
N ARG A 34 6.15 -15.77 -10.36
CA ARG A 34 7.17 -16.35 -11.25
C ARG A 34 8.62 -16.18 -10.75
N PHE A 35 8.86 -15.31 -9.76
CA PHE A 35 10.17 -15.11 -9.14
C PHE A 35 10.20 -15.57 -7.67
N GLY A 36 9.33 -16.51 -7.30
CA GLY A 36 9.18 -16.98 -5.92
C GLY A 36 8.14 -16.18 -5.12
N GLY A 37 7.60 -15.11 -5.67
CA GLY A 37 6.54 -14.31 -5.04
C GLY A 37 7.02 -13.61 -3.76
N GLY A 38 6.11 -13.48 -2.79
CA GLY A 38 6.37 -12.81 -1.52
C GLY A 38 5.91 -11.36 -1.49
N LYS A 39 6.11 -10.73 -0.34
CA LYS A 39 5.75 -9.35 -0.06
C LYS A 39 6.78 -8.70 0.84
N ASP A 40 6.99 -7.41 0.65
CA ASP A 40 7.87 -6.58 1.48
C ASP A 40 7.11 -5.36 2.00
N VAL A 41 7.31 -5.01 3.26
CA VAL A 41 6.66 -3.87 3.90
C VAL A 41 7.59 -2.67 3.80
N LEU A 42 7.18 -1.66 3.06
CA LEU A 42 8.01 -0.48 2.77
C LEU A 42 7.82 0.65 3.78
N GLY A 43 6.74 0.61 4.55
CA GLY A 43 6.47 1.55 5.63
C GLY A 43 5.05 1.47 6.17
N GLU A 44 4.87 2.04 7.35
CA GLU A 44 3.59 2.19 8.04
C GLU A 44 3.42 3.62 8.53
N VAL A 45 2.23 4.18 8.35
CA VAL A 45 1.91 5.57 8.74
C VAL A 45 0.49 5.67 9.29
N GLY A 46 0.21 6.74 10.04
CA GLY A 46 -1.05 6.91 10.76
C GLY A 46 -2.08 7.79 10.05
N SER A 47 -1.70 8.45 8.96
CA SER A 47 -2.56 9.42 8.26
C SER A 47 -2.46 9.31 6.74
N VAL A 48 -3.47 9.83 6.05
CA VAL A 48 -3.53 9.86 4.58
C VAL A 48 -2.44 10.77 3.99
N THR A 49 -2.11 11.88 4.65
CA THR A 49 -1.04 12.79 4.20
C THR A 49 0.32 12.12 4.25
N GLU A 50 0.66 11.48 5.37
CA GLU A 50 1.91 10.72 5.49
C GLU A 50 1.94 9.54 4.51
N LEU A 51 0.79 8.94 4.20
CA LEU A 51 0.69 7.90 3.18
C LEU A 51 1.04 8.45 1.79
N ALA A 52 0.50 9.62 1.42
CA ALA A 52 0.83 10.25 0.15
C ALA A 52 2.34 10.51 0.02
N GLU A 53 2.96 11.03 1.07
CA GLU A 53 4.41 11.25 1.10
C GLU A 53 5.20 9.95 1.02
N LEU A 54 4.80 8.92 1.77
CA LEU A 54 5.45 7.61 1.76
C LEU A 54 5.41 6.98 0.36
N LEU A 55 4.25 7.05 -0.30
CA LEU A 55 4.05 6.53 -1.65
C LEU A 55 5.02 7.18 -2.65
N LEU A 56 5.09 8.52 -2.66
CA LEU A 56 5.96 9.27 -3.56
C LEU A 56 7.46 9.04 -3.25
N ARG A 57 7.82 8.81 -1.99
CA ARG A 57 9.22 8.54 -1.59
C ARG A 57 9.69 7.14 -1.94
N ARG A 58 8.80 6.14 -1.93
CA ARG A 58 9.18 4.72 -2.04
C ARG A 58 8.76 4.05 -3.34
N THR A 59 7.86 4.67 -4.11
CA THR A 59 7.19 4.03 -5.24
C THR A 59 6.91 5.06 -6.35
N PRO A 60 6.64 4.61 -7.58
CA PRO A 60 6.19 5.48 -8.66
C PRO A 60 4.67 5.76 -8.64
N VAL A 61 3.93 5.36 -7.60
CA VAL A 61 2.47 5.53 -7.53
C VAL A 61 2.09 6.61 -6.51
N SER A 62 0.92 7.22 -6.73
CA SER A 62 0.28 8.18 -5.84
C SER A 62 -1.05 7.64 -5.31
N LEU A 63 -1.71 8.40 -4.43
CA LEU A 63 -3.06 8.05 -3.96
C LEU A 63 -4.07 7.90 -5.12
N ALA A 64 -3.92 8.70 -6.19
CA ALA A 64 -4.83 8.67 -7.33
C ALA A 64 -4.70 7.37 -8.17
N ASP A 65 -3.58 6.68 -8.05
CA ASP A 65 -3.33 5.42 -8.76
C ASP A 65 -3.88 4.20 -8.02
N LEU A 66 -4.29 4.38 -6.76
CA LEU A 66 -4.83 3.33 -5.91
C LEU A 66 -6.33 3.13 -6.14
N ARG A 67 -6.75 1.86 -6.07
CA ARG A 67 -8.13 1.41 -6.18
C ARG A 67 -8.41 0.36 -5.13
N GLU A 68 -9.65 0.23 -4.67
CA GLU A 68 -10.01 -0.87 -3.77
C GLU A 68 -9.72 -2.22 -4.44
N ALA A 69 -9.11 -3.13 -3.69
CA ALA A 69 -8.97 -4.51 -4.10
C ALA A 69 -10.35 -5.16 -4.14
N ALA A 70 -10.74 -5.69 -5.30
CA ALA A 70 -11.95 -6.49 -5.47
C ALA A 70 -11.82 -7.87 -4.82
#